data_AF-A0A430R3R7-F1
#
_entry.id   AF-A0A430R3R7-F1
#
_cell.length_a   1.000
_cell.length_b   1.000
_cell.length_c   1.000
_cell.angle_alpha   90.00
_cell.angle_beta   90.00
_cell.angle_gamma   90.00
#
_symmetry.space_group_name_H-M   'P 1'
#
loop_
_entity.id
_entity.type
_entity.pdbx_description
1 polymer ?
#
loop_
_entity_poly.entity_id
_entity_poly.type
_entity_poly.pdbx_seq_one_letter_code
_entity_poly.pdbx_strand_id
1 'polypeptide(L)'
;MAALEAFAKAEVRNIPVGRLKWVDRPAERGKVPASHFLLPKERKFPYRNKDGSINCRLLRAAISRAAQHGYKDVEERARRLYKRHCQNGR
;
A
#
# COMPACT_ATOMS: atom_id res chain seq x y z
N MET A 1 -19.94 19.98 -19.33
CA MET A 1 -18.89 19.20 -19.99
C MET A 1 -18.70 17.91 -19.20
N ALA A 2 -19.07 16.78 -19.78
CA ALA A 2 -18.89 15.48 -19.18
C ALA A 2 -17.45 15.02 -19.33
N ALA A 3 -16.80 14.71 -18.21
CA ALA A 3 -15.76 13.70 -18.15
C ALA A 3 -15.93 13.01 -16.80
N LEU A 4 -16.66 11.90 -16.83
CA LEU A 4 -16.64 10.88 -15.80
C LEU A 4 -15.18 10.55 -15.52
N GLU A 5 -14.66 10.91 -14.36
CA GLU A 5 -13.48 10.24 -13.83
C GLU A 5 -13.92 8.79 -13.56
N ALA A 6 -13.80 7.96 -14.59
CA ALA A 6 -13.71 6.53 -14.40
C ALA A 6 -12.55 6.36 -13.42
N PHE A 7 -12.88 6.06 -12.15
CA PHE A 7 -11.93 5.62 -11.15
C PHE A 7 -11.24 4.38 -11.73
N ALA A 8 -10.15 4.60 -12.47
CA ALA A 8 -9.35 3.54 -13.05
C ALA A 8 -9.05 2.60 -11.89
N LYS A 9 -9.48 1.34 -12.02
CA LYS A 9 -9.20 0.31 -11.02
C LYS A 9 -7.72 0.41 -10.72
N ALA A 10 -7.37 0.74 -9.47
CA ALA A 10 -5.99 0.97 -9.09
C ALA A 10 -5.14 -0.21 -9.59
N GLU A 11 -4.15 0.08 -10.42
CA GLU A 11 -3.31 -0.94 -11.05
C GLU A 11 -2.61 -1.76 -9.96
N VAL A 12 -2.66 -3.09 -10.06
CA VAL A 12 -2.04 -4.00 -9.09
C VAL A 12 -0.77 -4.55 -9.69
N ARG A 13 0.38 -4.20 -9.11
CA ARG A 13 1.69 -4.76 -9.49
C ARG A 13 2.37 -5.38 -8.30
N ASN A 14 2.41 -6.71 -8.29
CA ASN A 14 3.02 -7.48 -7.21
C ASN A 14 4.52 -7.62 -7.44
N ILE A 15 5.30 -6.61 -7.06
CA ILE A 15 6.77 -6.71 -7.00
C ILE A 15 7.17 -7.47 -5.73
N PRO A 16 8.10 -8.44 -5.78
CA PRO A 16 8.61 -9.12 -4.58
C PRO A 16 9.22 -8.11 -3.59
N VAL A 17 8.91 -8.25 -2.29
CA VAL A 17 9.34 -7.29 -1.26
C VAL A 17 10.87 -7.16 -1.19
N GLY A 18 11.62 -8.26 -1.37
CA GLY A 18 13.09 -8.23 -1.41
C GLY A 18 13.70 -7.40 -2.56
N ARG A 19 12.91 -7.09 -3.61
CA ARG A 19 13.32 -6.17 -4.69
C ARG A 19 12.98 -4.71 -4.38
N LEU A 20 12.18 -4.44 -3.35
CA LEU A 20 11.75 -3.12 -2.93
C LEU A 20 12.69 -2.52 -1.87
N LYS A 21 14.00 -2.41 -2.15
CA LYS A 21 15.00 -1.91 -1.19
C LYS A 21 14.67 -0.54 -0.59
N TRP A 22 13.85 0.26 -1.26
CA TRP A 22 13.40 1.56 -0.78
C TRP A 22 12.46 1.45 0.44
N VAL A 23 11.72 0.36 0.56
CA VAL A 23 10.78 0.12 1.68
C VAL A 23 11.54 0.06 2.98
N ASP A 24 12.77 -0.42 3.05
CA ASP A 24 13.51 -0.53 4.32
C ASP A 24 14.37 0.70 4.63
N ARG A 25 14.39 1.70 3.74
CA ARG A 25 15.26 2.88 3.84
C ARG A 25 14.46 4.13 4.17
N PRO A 26 14.58 4.71 5.38
CA PRO A 26 13.85 5.93 5.77
C PRO A 26 14.04 7.10 4.79
N ALA A 27 15.28 7.31 4.31
CA ALA A 27 15.60 8.35 3.34
C ALA A 27 14.87 8.16 2.00
N GLU A 28 14.66 6.92 1.56
CA GLU A 28 13.96 6.63 0.30
C GLU A 28 12.44 6.71 0.45
N ARG A 29 11.89 6.29 1.60
CA ARG A 29 10.48 6.52 1.92
C ARG A 29 10.13 8.00 1.86
N GLY A 30 11.11 8.87 2.13
CA GLY A 30 10.91 10.30 2.08
C GLY A 30 10.74 10.91 0.69
N LYS A 31 11.13 10.16 -0.35
CA LYS A 31 11.09 10.59 -1.75
C LYS A 31 9.81 10.20 -2.47
N VAL A 32 8.94 9.40 -1.84
CA VAL A 32 7.65 9.00 -2.41
C VAL A 32 6.49 9.76 -1.76
N PRO A 33 5.37 9.95 -2.46
CA PRO A 33 4.20 10.62 -1.92
C PRO A 33 3.67 9.94 -0.64
N ALA A 34 3.20 10.74 0.31
CA ALA A 34 2.66 10.23 1.58
C ALA A 34 1.46 9.27 1.38
N SER A 35 0.74 9.39 0.26
CA SER A 35 -0.35 8.50 -0.16
C SER A 35 0.06 7.05 -0.45
N HIS A 36 1.36 6.75 -0.51
CA HIS A 36 1.89 5.39 -0.66
C HIS A 36 1.84 4.57 0.64
N PHE A 37 1.52 5.24 1.75
CA PHE A 37 1.55 4.71 3.10
C PHE A 37 0.16 4.71 3.70
N LEU A 38 -0.14 3.72 4.53
CA LEU A 38 -1.37 3.69 5.32
C LEU A 38 -1.29 4.59 6.55
N LEU A 39 -0.07 4.95 6.96
CA LEU A 39 0.20 5.96 7.97
C LEU A 39 1.09 7.07 7.37
N PRO A 40 0.49 8.05 6.66
CA PRO A 40 1.23 9.01 5.82
C PRO A 40 2.20 9.91 6.58
N LYS A 41 1.79 10.40 7.76
CA LYS A 41 2.60 11.33 8.58
C LYS A 41 3.94 10.71 8.99
N GLU A 42 3.94 9.42 9.28
CA GLU A 42 5.12 8.66 9.73
C GLU A 42 5.80 7.88 8.60
N ARG A 43 5.24 7.92 7.38
CA ARG A 43 5.68 7.11 6.24
C ARG A 43 5.85 5.62 6.61
N LYS A 44 4.89 5.09 7.37
CA LYS A 44 4.83 3.67 7.78
C LYS A 44 3.76 2.91 7.02
N PHE A 45 3.93 1.59 6.93
CA PHE A 45 3.01 0.68 6.25
C PHE A 45 2.82 1.04 4.77
N PRO A 46 3.90 0.97 3.95
CA PRO A 46 3.77 1.17 2.52
C PRO A 46 2.84 0.09 1.95
N TYR A 47 2.06 0.46 0.94
CA TYR A 47 1.19 -0.48 0.22
C TYR A 47 1.19 -0.27 -1.30
N ARG A 48 1.82 0.81 -1.77
CA ARG A 48 2.05 1.10 -3.19
C ARG A 48 3.53 0.98 -3.54
N ASN A 49 3.81 0.61 -4.79
CA ASN A 49 5.15 0.71 -5.39
C ASN A 49 5.47 2.19 -5.71
N LYS A 50 6.71 2.51 -6.11
CA LYS A 50 7.13 3.88 -6.45
C LYS A 50 6.33 4.52 -7.61
N ASP A 51 5.73 3.71 -8.47
CA ASP A 51 4.88 4.15 -9.59
C ASP A 51 3.40 4.33 -9.19
N GLY A 52 3.06 4.14 -7.92
CA GLY A 52 1.69 4.29 -7.42
C GLY A 52 0.81 3.04 -7.54
N SER A 53 1.27 1.98 -8.21
CA SER A 53 0.53 0.71 -8.29
C SER A 53 0.43 0.02 -6.94
N ILE A 54 -0.69 -0.65 -6.66
CA ILE A 54 -0.92 -1.41 -5.43
C ILE A 54 -0.05 -2.66 -5.42
N ASN A 55 0.56 -2.97 -4.27
CA ASN A 55 1.29 -4.20 -4.06
C ASN A 55 0.64 -5.03 -2.95
N CYS A 56 0.04 -6.16 -3.33
CA CYS A 56 -0.68 -7.03 -2.40
C CYS A 56 0.23 -7.69 -1.36
N ARG A 57 1.53 -7.86 -1.66
CA ARG A 57 2.50 -8.37 -0.67
C ARG A 57 2.76 -7.33 0.42
N LEU A 58 2.84 -6.06 0.04
CA LEU A 58 2.96 -4.96 1.00
C LEU A 58 1.69 -4.80 1.84
N LEU A 59 0.49 -4.91 1.24
CA LEU A 59 -0.76 -4.90 2.00
C LEU A 59 -0.83 -6.04 3.02
N ARG A 60 -0.43 -7.26 2.63
CA ARG A 60 -0.37 -8.41 3.56
C ARG A 60 0.61 -8.15 4.70
N ALA A 61 1.80 -7.63 4.40
CA ALA A 61 2.76 -7.24 5.42
C ALA A 61 2.22 -6.15 6.35
N ALA A 62 1.51 -5.15 5.81
CA ALA A 62 0.91 -4.09 6.59
C ALA A 62 -0.15 -4.62 7.58
N ILE A 63 -0.99 -5.57 7.16
CA ILE A 63 -1.96 -6.23 8.05
C ILE A 63 -1.24 -6.90 9.22
N SER A 64 -0.25 -7.75 8.95
CA SER A 64 0.48 -8.48 10.00
C SER A 64 1.23 -7.54 10.95
N ARG A 65 1.93 -6.55 10.42
CA ARG A 65 2.71 -5.61 11.25
C ARG A 65 1.82 -4.66 12.05
N ALA A 66 0.70 -4.21 11.48
CA ALA A 66 -0.24 -3.36 12.20
C ALA A 66 -0.86 -4.10 13.38
N ALA A 67 -1.30 -5.35 13.17
CA ALA A 67 -1.81 -6.22 14.22
C ALA A 67 -0.79 -6.47 15.34
N GLN A 68 0.46 -6.79 14.97
CA GLN A 68 1.56 -7.04 15.92
C GLN A 68 1.87 -5.84 16.82
N HIS A 69 1.66 -4.62 16.34
CA HIS A 69 2.02 -3.40 17.05
C HIS A 69 0.81 -2.56 17.50
N GLY A 70 -0.41 -3.11 17.42
CA GLY A 70 -1.62 -2.46 17.93
C GLY A 70 -2.19 -1.30 17.09
N TYR A 71 -1.79 -1.16 15.82
CA TYR A 71 -2.33 -0.12 14.92
C TYR A 71 -3.68 -0.55 14.30
N LYS A 72 -4.74 -0.60 15.11
CA LYS A 72 -6.07 -1.12 14.71
C LYS A 72 -6.62 -0.46 13.43
N ASP A 73 -6.62 0.87 13.35
CA ASP A 73 -7.12 1.61 12.18
C ASP A 73 -6.34 1.30 10.89
N VAL A 74 -5.02 1.15 11.01
CA VAL A 74 -4.14 0.80 9.90
C VAL A 74 -4.43 -0.62 9.43
N GLU A 75 -4.60 -1.55 10.37
CA GLU A 75 -4.92 -2.94 10.07
C GLU A 75 -6.25 -3.06 9.31
N GLU A 76 -7.31 -2.44 9.82
CA GLU A 76 -8.63 -2.44 9.17
C GLU A 76 -8.56 -1.86 7.76
N ARG A 77 -7.88 -0.72 7.59
CA ARG A 77 -7.72 -0.09 6.28
C ARG A 77 -6.93 -0.99 5.32
N ALA A 78 -5.87 -1.64 5.80
CA ALA A 78 -5.09 -2.60 5.02
C ALA A 78 -5.95 -3.80 4.59
N ARG A 79 -6.77 -4.35 5.49
CA ARG A 79 -7.72 -5.45 5.19
C ARG A 79 -8.75 -5.04 4.14
N ARG A 80 -9.34 -3.84 4.26
CA ARG A 80 -10.30 -3.31 3.27
C ARG A 80 -9.66 -3.20 1.87
N LEU A 81 -8.46 -2.64 1.79
CA LEU A 81 -7.73 -2.52 0.53
C LEU A 81 -7.35 -3.89 -0.04
N TYR A 82 -6.87 -4.80 0.80
CA TYR A 82 -6.53 -6.16 0.38
C TYR A 82 -7.76 -6.91 -0.16
N LYS A 83 -8.91 -6.83 0.52
CA LYS A 83 -10.16 -7.41 0.02
C LYS A 83 -10.57 -6.82 -1.33
N ARG A 84 -10.48 -5.49 -1.48
CA ARG A 84 -10.88 -4.77 -2.70
C ARG A 84 -9.99 -5.09 -3.90
N HIS A 85 -8.67 -5.20 -3.70
CA HIS A 85 -7.70 -5.22 -4.80
C HIS A 85 -6.96 -6.55 -4.99
N CYS A 86 -6.92 -7.40 -3.95
CA CYS A 86 -6.03 -8.57 -3.93
C CYS A 86 -6.76 -9.91 -3.81
N GLN A 87 -7.99 -9.95 -3.28
CA GLN A 87 -8.74 -11.21 -3.13
C GLN A 87 -9.44 -11.68 -4.41
N ASN A 88 -9.68 -10.79 -5.38
CA ASN A 88 -10.40 -11.11 -6.62
C ASN A 88 -9.49 -11.35 -7.84
N GLY A 89 -8.17 -11.42 -7.67
CA GLY A 89 -7.20 -11.66 -8.75
C GLY A 89 -6.57 -13.05 -8.69
N ARG A 90 -7.40 -14.10 -8.77
CA ARG A 90 -6.92 -15.46 -9.09
C ARG A 90 -6.49 -15.51 -10.55
#